data_AF-A0A1I6JSY5-F1
#
_entry.id   AF-A0A1I6JSY5-F1
#
_cell.length_a   1.000
_cell.length_b   1.000
_cell.length_c   1.000
_cell.angle_alpha   90.00
_cell.angle_beta   90.00
_cell.angle_gamma   90.00
#
_symmetry.space_group_name_H-M   'P 1'
#
loop_
_entity.id
_entity.type
_entity.pdbx_description
1 polymer ?
#
loop_
_entity_poly.entity_id
_entity_poly.type
_entity_poly.pdbx_seq_one_letter_code
_entity_poly.pdbx_strand_id
1 'polypeptide(L)'
;MVSKKKKFGAFIFAVIFSIAIVGGIFGVCYYKGIVSYPWQIKNVTSADNTIAFSKEETVSEPEEVVVEEKPEVKPSVETEETKPEPETTVEEPETTEEEQDVDFNSLLSEDGIANTGVKLDYYGALSVSDGKLVDSHGKEVQLTGISTHGINWFPEFAAPETIASLRNNFGINVIRLAMYTSDYNGYCVGGSDNQKDLMDKICSAVDAATENDMYVIIDWHTLNDENPNTYKAESIQFFGEMVRKYKGNDNVIYEICNEPNGDTTWSDIKSYAKEVIPVIRNVDSDAVILVGTPEWSSDLESVQDDPLNFKNIMYTYHFYAASHKDDARAELESALEAGLPVFISEYGLVSADGNGSVDTKEAKKWYDLIDEYKLSSCIWNLSNKDEGSALISADCQSTLDWKYEDLSDEGKYFFDKLSEGNKTGNDN
;
A
#
# COMPACT_ATOMS: atom_id res chain seq x y z
N MET A 1 -34.19 -39.87 24.49
CA MET A 1 -32.96 -39.34 25.12
C MET A 1 -31.80 -40.29 24.87
N VAL A 2 -30.83 -39.91 24.04
CA VAL A 2 -29.62 -40.73 23.80
C VAL A 2 -28.66 -40.53 24.97
N SER A 3 -28.27 -41.63 25.63
CA SER A 3 -27.37 -41.66 26.78
C SER A 3 -26.05 -40.89 26.51
N LYS A 4 -25.56 -40.13 27.49
CA LYS A 4 -24.29 -39.39 27.43
C LYS A 4 -23.11 -40.25 26.95
N LYS A 5 -23.11 -41.55 27.24
CA LYS A 5 -22.08 -42.50 26.76
C LYS A 5 -22.09 -42.70 25.24
N LYS A 6 -23.27 -42.70 24.60
CA LYS A 6 -23.38 -42.83 23.13
C LYS A 6 -22.95 -41.55 22.40
N LYS A 7 -23.17 -40.37 22.99
CA LYS A 7 -22.70 -39.09 22.45
C LYS A 7 -21.18 -38.96 22.51
N PHE A 8 -20.56 -39.42 23.60
CA PHE A 8 -19.09 -39.41 23.75
C PHE A 8 -18.41 -40.38 22.77
N GLY A 9 -18.99 -41.58 22.58
CA GLY A 9 -18.49 -42.54 21.59
C GLY A 9 -18.58 -42.00 20.14
N ALA A 10 -19.67 -41.31 19.80
CA ALA A 10 -19.82 -40.69 18.48
C ALA A 10 -18.83 -39.54 18.24
N PHE A 11 -18.54 -38.73 19.27
CA PHE A 11 -17.55 -37.66 19.21
C PHE A 11 -16.12 -38.19 18.98
N ILE A 12 -15.71 -39.22 19.72
CA ILE A 12 -14.40 -39.85 19.52
C ILE A 12 -14.30 -40.44 18.10
N PHE A 13 -15.36 -41.08 17.61
CA PHE A 13 -15.36 -41.64 16.27
C PHE A 13 -15.26 -40.56 15.20
N ALA A 14 -15.93 -39.41 15.37
CA ALA A 14 -15.82 -38.27 14.47
C ALA A 14 -14.40 -37.68 14.46
N VAL A 15 -13.77 -37.50 15.62
CA VAL A 15 -12.39 -36.99 15.73
C VAL A 15 -11.40 -37.95 15.06
N ILE A 16 -11.50 -39.26 15.29
CA ILE A 16 -10.64 -40.25 14.65
C ILE A 16 -10.83 -40.26 13.14
N PHE A 17 -12.08 -40.13 12.67
CA PHE A 17 -12.38 -40.10 11.24
C PHE A 17 -11.87 -38.82 10.57
N SER A 18 -11.99 -37.66 11.22
CA SER A 18 -11.41 -36.39 10.76
C SER A 18 -9.89 -36.46 10.69
N ILE A 19 -9.22 -37.03 11.69
CA ILE A 19 -7.76 -37.20 11.67
C ILE A 19 -7.33 -38.16 10.53
N ALA A 20 -8.10 -39.21 10.26
CA ALA A 20 -7.82 -40.14 9.16
C ALA A 20 -8.03 -39.50 7.78
N ILE A 21 -9.02 -38.63 7.61
CA ILE A 21 -9.25 -37.87 6.36
C ILE A 21 -8.12 -36.86 6.14
N VAL A 22 -7.79 -36.06 7.16
CA VAL A 22 -6.71 -35.06 7.07
C VAL A 22 -5.37 -35.76 6.82
N GLY A 23 -5.05 -36.82 7.57
CA GLY A 23 -3.84 -37.61 7.35
C GLY A 23 -3.80 -38.31 5.98
N GLY A 24 -4.94 -38.75 5.46
CA GLY A 24 -5.06 -39.35 4.13
C GLY A 24 -4.82 -38.36 2.99
N ILE A 25 -5.41 -37.16 3.08
CA ILE A 25 -5.20 -36.08 2.10
C ILE A 25 -3.74 -35.64 2.11
N PHE A 26 -3.15 -35.42 3.29
CA PHE A 26 -1.72 -35.08 3.43
C PHE A 26 -0.79 -36.19 2.92
N GLY A 27 -1.12 -37.46 3.16
CA GLY A 27 -0.35 -38.60 2.66
C GLY A 27 -0.35 -38.70 1.13
N VAL A 28 -1.48 -38.40 0.48
CA VAL A 28 -1.59 -38.36 -0.99
C VAL A 28 -0.82 -37.19 -1.58
N CYS A 29 -0.91 -36.01 -0.97
CA CYS A 29 -0.16 -34.83 -1.41
C CYS A 29 1.36 -35.00 -1.25
N TYR A 30 1.81 -35.67 -0.18
CA TYR A 30 3.22 -36.04 0.00
C TYR A 30 3.70 -37.02 -1.10
N TYR A 31 2.93 -38.06 -1.39
CA TYR A 31 3.34 -39.05 -2.41
C TYR A 31 3.36 -38.47 -3.83
N LYS A 32 2.60 -37.40 -4.09
CA LYS A 32 2.59 -36.66 -5.34
C LYS A 32 3.62 -35.51 -5.40
N GLY A 33 4.43 -35.30 -4.35
CA GLY A 33 5.44 -34.24 -4.31
C GLY A 33 4.87 -32.82 -4.19
N ILE A 34 3.62 -32.67 -3.77
CA ILE A 34 2.92 -31.38 -3.67
C ILE A 34 3.27 -30.66 -2.36
N VAL A 35 3.72 -31.39 -1.34
CA VAL A 35 4.07 -30.84 -0.01
C VAL A 35 5.31 -31.55 0.53
N SER A 36 6.21 -30.81 1.18
CA SER A 36 7.37 -31.35 1.91
C SER A 36 7.26 -31.01 3.40
N TYR A 37 7.76 -31.90 4.27
CA TYR A 37 7.69 -31.71 5.72
C TYR A 37 8.89 -30.93 6.26
N PRO A 38 8.70 -30.03 7.25
CA PRO A 38 9.77 -29.19 7.80
C PRO A 38 10.97 -29.96 8.38
N TRP A 39 10.76 -31.18 8.88
CA TRP A 39 11.83 -32.01 9.47
C TRP A 39 12.64 -32.82 8.45
N GLN A 40 12.32 -32.73 7.15
CA GLN A 40 13.04 -33.45 6.09
C GLN A 40 14.18 -32.65 5.45
N ILE A 41 14.36 -31.38 5.85
CA ILE A 41 15.54 -30.61 5.47
C ILE A 41 16.71 -31.08 6.34
N LYS A 42 17.56 -31.95 5.77
CA LYS A 42 18.88 -32.21 6.33
C LYS A 42 19.73 -30.95 6.15
N ASN A 43 20.13 -30.38 7.28
CA ASN A 43 21.11 -29.30 7.42
C ASN A 43 22.17 -29.33 6.32
N VAL A 44 22.16 -28.31 5.46
CA VAL A 44 23.35 -27.95 4.68
C VAL A 44 24.31 -27.31 5.67
N THR A 45 25.29 -28.08 6.10
CA THR A 45 26.40 -27.60 6.92
C THR A 45 27.30 -26.73 6.05
N SER A 46 27.23 -25.40 6.23
CA SER A 46 28.36 -24.53 5.98
C SER A 46 29.24 -24.53 7.22
N ALA A 47 30.39 -25.17 7.12
CA ALA A 47 31.48 -25.00 8.08
C ALA A 47 31.96 -23.53 8.05
N ASP A 48 32.53 -23.12 9.18
CA ASP A 48 33.23 -21.84 9.43
C ASP A 48 32.36 -20.63 9.81
N ASN A 49 31.96 -20.57 11.09
CA ASN A 49 32.44 -19.52 11.99
C ASN A 49 32.02 -19.80 13.44
N THR A 50 33.01 -20.03 14.30
CA THR A 50 32.86 -20.13 15.75
C THR A 50 32.72 -18.73 16.36
N ILE A 51 31.57 -18.42 16.94
CA ILE A 51 31.49 -17.42 18.02
C ILE A 51 30.75 -18.06 19.21
N ALA A 52 31.46 -18.08 20.33
CA ALA A 52 31.03 -18.63 21.59
C ALA A 52 29.93 -17.78 22.24
N PHE A 53 28.89 -18.43 22.72
CA PHE A 53 27.93 -17.84 23.66
C PHE A 53 28.63 -17.56 25.00
N SER A 54 28.73 -16.30 25.39
CA SER A 54 29.06 -15.90 26.76
C SER A 54 27.89 -15.15 27.38
N LYS A 55 27.32 -15.80 28.40
CA LYS A 55 26.65 -15.30 29.62
C LYS A 55 26.11 -13.87 29.66
N GLU A 56 24.83 -13.80 30.04
CA GLU A 56 24.16 -12.70 30.72
C GLU A 56 25.03 -12.06 31.82
N GLU A 57 25.17 -10.73 31.75
CA GLU A 57 25.43 -9.89 32.92
C GLU A 57 24.30 -8.86 33.03
N THR A 58 23.66 -8.89 34.20
CA THR A 58 22.70 -7.92 34.72
C THR A 58 23.36 -6.55 34.90
N VAL A 59 22.74 -5.49 34.37
CA VAL A 59 23.10 -4.11 34.68
C VAL A 59 21.89 -3.37 35.25
N SER A 60 22.13 -2.73 36.38
CA SER A 60 21.25 -2.00 37.28
C SER A 60 20.74 -0.66 36.72
N GLU A 61 19.52 -0.28 37.12
CA GLU A 61 18.91 1.05 37.00
C GLU A 61 19.80 2.18 37.56
N PRO A 62 19.64 3.41 37.03
CA PRO A 62 19.85 4.61 37.82
C PRO A 62 18.58 5.47 37.95
N GLU A 63 18.25 5.69 39.23
CA GLU A 63 17.61 6.81 39.93
C GLU A 63 16.88 7.94 39.15
N GLU A 64 15.63 8.15 39.58
CA GLU A 64 14.81 9.35 39.43
C GLU A 64 15.53 10.63 39.94
N VAL A 65 15.44 11.71 39.15
CA VAL A 65 15.66 13.07 39.66
C VAL A 65 14.37 13.86 39.54
N VAL A 66 13.77 14.10 40.70
CA VAL A 66 12.69 15.04 40.98
C VAL A 66 13.22 16.47 40.85
N VAL A 67 12.50 17.33 40.12
CA VAL A 67 12.59 18.79 40.30
C VAL A 67 11.18 19.37 40.45
N GLU A 68 10.96 20.00 41.61
CA GLU A 68 9.72 20.60 42.08
C GLU A 68 9.32 21.89 41.33
N GLU A 69 8.02 22.07 41.13
CA GLU A 69 7.36 23.34 40.79
C GLU A 69 7.27 24.33 41.97
N LYS A 70 7.21 25.65 41.67
CA LYS A 70 6.25 26.69 42.18
C LYS A 70 6.86 28.13 42.14
N PRO A 71 6.06 29.23 42.27
CA PRO A 71 4.89 29.65 41.47
C PRO A 71 4.86 31.19 41.15
N GLU A 72 3.79 31.62 40.44
CA GLU A 72 3.12 32.97 40.49
C GLU A 72 3.85 34.18 39.83
N VAL A 73 3.23 35.12 39.08
CA VAL A 73 2.05 36.00 39.34
C VAL A 73 1.54 36.64 38.02
N LYS A 74 0.21 36.83 37.89
CA LYS A 74 -0.52 37.62 36.87
C LYS A 74 -0.37 39.15 37.08
N PRO A 75 -0.70 39.97 36.06
CA PRO A 75 -1.72 40.97 36.35
C PRO A 75 -2.82 41.09 35.29
N SER A 76 -4.00 41.31 35.84
CA SER A 76 -5.25 41.81 35.26
C SER A 76 -5.13 43.25 34.74
N VAL A 77 -5.82 43.58 33.64
CA VAL A 77 -6.47 44.89 33.46
C VAL A 77 -7.79 44.71 32.71
N GLU A 78 -8.80 45.40 33.22
CA GLU A 78 -10.20 45.47 32.80
C GLU A 78 -10.42 46.20 31.46
N THR A 79 -11.59 45.90 30.92
CA THR A 79 -12.33 46.48 29.80
C THR A 79 -12.53 48.00 29.89
N GLU A 80 -12.39 48.69 28.76
CA GLU A 80 -13.07 49.97 28.53
C GLU A 80 -13.65 49.99 27.11
N GLU A 81 -14.96 50.22 27.04
CA GLU A 81 -15.75 50.39 25.81
C GLU A 81 -15.41 51.74 25.15
N THR A 82 -15.21 51.76 23.84
CA THR A 82 -15.54 52.93 23.00
C THR A 82 -15.87 52.50 21.57
N LYS A 83 -17.00 52.99 21.07
CA LYS A 83 -17.56 52.83 19.71
C LYS A 83 -17.50 54.20 19.00
N PRO A 84 -17.73 54.31 17.68
CA PRO A 84 -16.75 54.17 16.59
C PRO A 84 -16.63 55.47 15.73
N GLU A 85 -15.71 55.44 14.75
CA GLU A 85 -15.70 56.10 13.41
C GLU A 85 -14.31 56.71 13.06
N PRO A 86 -13.94 56.88 11.76
CA PRO A 86 -14.55 56.37 10.53
C PRO A 86 -13.57 55.52 9.67
N GLU A 87 -14.16 54.86 8.67
CA GLU A 87 -13.50 54.07 7.63
C GLU A 87 -12.39 54.84 6.89
N THR A 88 -11.20 54.24 6.86
CA THR A 88 -10.21 54.48 5.80
C THR A 88 -9.89 53.14 5.17
N THR A 89 -10.40 52.98 3.95
CA THR A 89 -10.07 51.93 2.99
C THR A 89 -8.55 51.89 2.78
N VAL A 90 -7.94 50.77 3.18
CA VAL A 90 -6.62 50.37 2.72
C VAL A 90 -6.87 49.27 1.70
N GLU A 91 -6.62 49.58 0.43
CA GLU A 91 -6.59 48.59 -0.65
C GLU A 91 -5.45 47.61 -0.34
N GLU A 92 -5.80 46.36 -0.01
CA GLU A 92 -4.88 45.23 -0.16
C GLU A 92 -4.68 44.97 -1.65
N PRO A 93 -3.44 44.70 -2.11
CA PRO A 93 -3.22 44.35 -3.50
C PRO A 93 -3.86 42.98 -3.76
N GLU A 94 -4.87 42.94 -4.62
CA GLU A 94 -5.30 41.73 -5.31
C GLU A 94 -4.08 41.17 -6.06
N THR A 95 -3.43 40.17 -5.48
CA THR A 95 -2.63 39.23 -6.26
C THR A 95 -3.62 38.32 -6.98
N THR A 96 -4.00 38.72 -8.18
CA THR A 96 -4.55 37.80 -9.19
C THR A 96 -3.51 36.70 -9.40
N GLU A 97 -3.75 35.53 -8.82
CA GLU A 97 -3.14 34.30 -9.30
C GLU A 97 -3.64 34.12 -10.74
N GLU A 98 -2.74 34.28 -11.70
CA GLU A 98 -3.00 33.87 -13.08
C GLU A 98 -3.24 32.36 -13.05
N GLU A 99 -4.51 31.94 -13.14
CA GLU A 99 -4.84 30.60 -13.62
C GLU A 99 -4.14 30.44 -14.97
N GLN A 100 -3.08 29.62 -15.00
CA GLN A 100 -2.53 29.17 -16.26
C GLN A 100 -3.62 28.34 -16.94
N ASP A 101 -4.34 28.96 -17.87
CA ASP A 101 -5.23 28.28 -18.81
C ASP A 101 -4.44 27.14 -19.46
N VAL A 102 -4.71 25.91 -19.01
CA VAL A 102 -4.20 24.71 -19.65
C VAL A 102 -4.84 24.67 -21.04
N ASP A 103 -4.03 24.67 -22.11
CA ASP A 103 -4.56 24.43 -23.45
C ASP A 103 -5.02 22.97 -23.56
N PHE A 104 -6.25 22.71 -23.13
CA PHE A 104 -6.84 21.36 -23.10
C PHE A 104 -6.84 20.67 -24.46
N ASN A 105 -6.79 21.42 -25.57
CA ASN A 105 -6.69 20.83 -26.90
C ASN A 105 -5.32 20.15 -27.15
N SER A 106 -4.30 20.44 -26.34
CA SER A 106 -3.00 19.78 -26.43
C SER A 106 -2.90 18.46 -25.64
N LEU A 107 -3.93 18.11 -24.85
CA LEU A 107 -3.98 16.90 -24.00
C LEU A 107 -4.96 15.82 -24.52
N LEU A 108 -5.47 16.02 -25.73
CA LEU A 108 -6.40 15.10 -26.38
C LEU A 108 -5.70 14.41 -27.55
N SER A 109 -5.85 13.08 -27.65
CA SER A 109 -5.54 12.37 -28.89
C SER A 109 -6.49 12.81 -30.02
N GLU A 110 -6.17 12.48 -31.27
CA GLU A 110 -7.04 12.79 -32.42
C GLU A 110 -8.49 12.25 -32.26
N ASP A 111 -8.67 11.24 -31.41
CA ASP A 111 -9.94 10.59 -31.12
C ASP A 111 -10.65 11.11 -29.84
N GLY A 112 -10.08 12.12 -29.17
CA GLY A 112 -10.63 12.75 -27.96
C GLY A 112 -10.37 12.00 -26.65
N ILE A 113 -9.46 11.02 -26.66
CA ILE A 113 -9.03 10.28 -25.47
C ILE A 113 -8.07 11.17 -24.68
N ALA A 114 -8.24 11.22 -23.34
CA ALA A 114 -7.34 11.94 -22.46
C ALA A 114 -5.95 11.30 -22.51
N ASN A 115 -4.93 12.06 -22.92
CA ASN A 115 -3.56 11.58 -23.02
C ASN A 115 -2.59 12.61 -22.43
N THR A 116 -1.84 12.24 -21.41
CA THR A 116 -0.88 13.14 -20.73
C THR A 116 0.35 13.44 -21.59
N GLY A 117 0.59 12.64 -22.63
CA GLY A 117 1.82 12.61 -23.42
C GLY A 117 3.04 12.13 -22.63
N VAL A 118 2.86 11.69 -21.38
CA VAL A 118 3.93 11.21 -20.51
C VAL A 118 4.09 9.70 -20.68
N LYS A 119 5.32 9.22 -20.54
CA LYS A 119 5.59 7.79 -20.36
C LYS A 119 6.71 7.64 -19.33
N LEU A 120 6.33 7.35 -18.09
CA LEU A 120 7.29 7.20 -16.99
C LEU A 120 8.20 6.00 -17.24
N ASP A 121 9.45 6.12 -16.77
CA ASP A 121 10.50 5.14 -17.00
C ASP A 121 10.17 3.78 -16.36
N TYR A 122 10.67 2.72 -17.00
CA TYR A 122 10.78 1.38 -16.44
C TYR A 122 12.25 1.12 -16.11
N TYR A 123 12.54 0.80 -14.86
CA TYR A 123 13.90 0.82 -14.31
C TYR A 123 14.55 -0.58 -14.21
N GLY A 124 13.87 -1.63 -14.71
CA GLY A 124 14.30 -3.02 -14.53
C GLY A 124 14.17 -3.47 -13.07
N ALA A 125 15.05 -4.39 -12.64
CA ALA A 125 15.04 -4.91 -11.27
C ALA A 125 15.23 -3.80 -10.24
N LEU A 126 14.35 -3.80 -9.23
CA LEU A 126 14.36 -2.86 -8.12
C LEU A 126 14.98 -3.47 -6.87
N SER A 127 15.56 -2.61 -6.02
CA SER A 127 16.00 -2.97 -4.67
C SER A 127 15.85 -1.79 -3.72
N VAL A 128 16.08 -2.02 -2.42
CA VAL A 128 16.05 -0.95 -1.42
C VAL A 128 17.46 -0.73 -0.88
N SER A 129 17.96 0.50 -0.99
CA SER A 129 19.26 0.91 -0.47
C SER A 129 19.13 2.28 0.19
N ASP A 130 19.75 2.43 1.36
CA ASP A 130 19.84 3.71 2.08
C ASP A 130 18.49 4.43 2.25
N GLY A 131 17.44 3.66 2.58
CA GLY A 131 16.08 4.17 2.78
C GLY A 131 15.34 4.53 1.48
N LYS A 132 15.88 4.21 0.31
CA LYS A 132 15.32 4.56 -1.00
C LYS A 132 15.11 3.34 -1.89
N LEU A 133 14.10 3.44 -2.76
CA LEU A 133 13.90 2.50 -3.87
C LEU A 133 14.90 2.85 -4.99
N VAL A 134 15.66 1.87 -5.44
CA VAL A 134 16.71 2.06 -6.45
C VAL A 134 16.63 1.04 -7.58
N ASP A 135 17.10 1.43 -8.75
CA ASP A 135 17.28 0.54 -9.90
C ASP A 135 18.49 -0.40 -9.74
N SER A 136 18.71 -1.27 -10.73
CA SER A 136 19.85 -2.19 -10.79
C SER A 136 21.24 -1.52 -10.81
N HIS A 137 21.32 -0.20 -11.03
CA HIS A 137 22.54 0.60 -11.00
C HIS A 137 22.69 1.39 -9.68
N GLY A 138 21.75 1.24 -8.73
CA GLY A 138 21.74 1.96 -7.47
C GLY A 138 21.27 3.41 -7.60
N LYS A 139 20.59 3.78 -8.69
CA LYS A 139 20.00 5.10 -8.87
C LYS A 139 18.61 5.12 -8.25
N GLU A 140 18.30 6.15 -7.48
CA GLU A 140 16.95 6.39 -6.96
C GLU A 140 15.90 6.45 -8.07
N VAL A 141 14.77 5.80 -7.83
CA VAL A 141 13.63 5.76 -8.74
C VAL A 141 12.35 6.17 -8.03
N GLN A 142 11.38 6.63 -8.82
CA GLN A 142 10.04 6.97 -8.35
C GLN A 142 9.03 6.24 -9.24
N LEU A 143 8.16 5.46 -8.61
CA LEU A 143 7.02 4.84 -9.26
C LEU A 143 5.78 5.70 -8.99
N THR A 144 5.02 6.02 -10.03
CA THR A 144 3.77 6.77 -9.91
C THR A 144 2.69 6.01 -10.65
N GLY A 145 1.62 5.72 -9.93
CA GLY A 145 0.60 4.82 -10.44
C GLY A 145 -0.75 4.97 -9.77
N ILE A 146 -1.56 3.94 -10.02
CA ILE A 146 -2.95 3.88 -9.61
C ILE A 146 -3.18 2.56 -8.90
N SER A 147 -3.96 2.57 -7.83
CA SER A 147 -4.54 1.36 -7.25
C SER A 147 -5.87 1.07 -7.90
N THR A 148 -6.14 -0.20 -8.22
CA THR A 148 -7.51 -0.63 -8.46
C THR A 148 -8.32 -0.40 -7.18
N HIS A 149 -9.64 -0.25 -7.29
CA HIS A 149 -10.50 -0.62 -6.17
C HIS A 149 -10.40 -2.14 -5.94
N GLY A 150 -11.06 -2.66 -4.91
CA GLY A 150 -11.20 -4.11 -4.69
C GLY A 150 -11.60 -4.87 -5.96
N ILE A 151 -10.71 -5.76 -6.41
CA ILE A 151 -10.87 -6.58 -7.64
C ILE A 151 -12.08 -7.53 -7.54
N ASN A 152 -12.52 -7.83 -6.32
CA ASN A 152 -13.77 -8.55 -6.03
C ASN A 152 -15.04 -7.78 -6.41
N TRP A 153 -14.96 -6.46 -6.60
CA TRP A 153 -16.10 -5.61 -6.94
C TRP A 153 -15.98 -4.92 -8.30
N PHE A 154 -14.76 -4.47 -8.66
CA PHE A 154 -14.49 -3.72 -9.89
C PHE A 154 -13.42 -4.40 -10.78
N PRO A 155 -13.55 -5.71 -11.07
CA PRO A 155 -12.51 -6.48 -11.78
C PRO A 155 -12.21 -5.98 -13.20
N GLU A 156 -13.17 -5.31 -13.85
CA GLU A 156 -13.04 -4.78 -15.21
C GLU A 156 -11.96 -3.70 -15.34
N PHE A 157 -11.69 -2.98 -14.26
CA PHE A 157 -10.64 -1.97 -14.21
C PHE A 157 -9.23 -2.58 -14.03
N ALA A 158 -9.14 -3.89 -13.76
CA ALA A 158 -7.88 -4.66 -13.74
C ALA A 158 -7.65 -5.48 -15.04
N ALA A 159 -8.47 -5.30 -16.07
CA ALA A 159 -8.34 -6.04 -17.32
C ALA A 159 -7.03 -5.66 -18.07
N PRO A 160 -6.42 -6.58 -18.83
CA PRO A 160 -5.18 -6.31 -19.58
C PRO A 160 -5.22 -5.07 -20.48
N GLU A 161 -6.33 -4.88 -21.18
CA GLU A 161 -6.59 -3.74 -22.05
C GLU A 161 -6.68 -2.42 -21.26
N THR A 162 -7.22 -2.44 -20.05
CA THR A 162 -7.27 -1.28 -19.15
C THR A 162 -5.88 -0.90 -18.69
N ILE A 163 -5.06 -1.87 -18.28
CA ILE A 163 -3.66 -1.64 -17.86
C ILE A 163 -2.84 -1.06 -19.01
N ALA A 164 -3.00 -1.61 -20.23
CA ALA A 164 -2.35 -1.07 -21.43
C ALA A 164 -2.82 0.37 -21.73
N SER A 165 -4.12 0.68 -21.57
CA SER A 165 -4.66 2.02 -21.74
C SER A 165 -4.05 3.01 -20.74
N LEU A 166 -3.97 2.64 -19.46
CA LEU A 166 -3.32 3.47 -18.44
C LEU A 166 -1.85 3.74 -18.79
N ARG A 167 -1.11 2.72 -19.23
CA ARG A 167 0.28 2.89 -19.66
C ARG A 167 0.41 3.88 -20.83
N ASN A 168 -0.46 3.76 -21.82
CA ASN A 168 -0.35 4.50 -23.08
C ASN A 168 -0.93 5.92 -22.99
N ASN A 169 -1.92 6.13 -22.13
CA ASN A 169 -2.68 7.37 -22.05
C ASN A 169 -2.32 8.21 -20.82
N PHE A 170 -2.18 7.60 -19.64
CA PHE A 170 -1.77 8.29 -18.42
C PHE A 170 -0.24 8.33 -18.28
N GLY A 171 0.45 7.32 -18.80
CA GLY A 171 1.90 7.24 -18.73
C GLY A 171 2.46 6.63 -17.45
N ILE A 172 1.60 6.14 -16.56
CA ILE A 172 1.99 5.54 -15.28
C ILE A 172 2.95 4.36 -15.46
N ASN A 173 3.77 4.07 -14.45
CA ASN A 173 4.72 2.96 -14.46
C ASN A 173 4.46 1.89 -13.39
N VAL A 174 3.45 2.05 -12.54
CA VAL A 174 3.03 1.03 -11.57
C VAL A 174 1.50 0.91 -11.50
N ILE A 175 0.99 -0.30 -11.35
CA ILE A 175 -0.41 -0.58 -11.00
C ILE A 175 -0.46 -1.39 -9.71
N ARG A 176 -1.31 -1.00 -8.76
CA ARG A 176 -1.56 -1.76 -7.54
C ARG A 176 -2.87 -2.54 -7.63
N LEU A 177 -2.82 -3.82 -7.28
CA LEU A 177 -3.92 -4.77 -7.40
C LEU A 177 -4.51 -5.08 -6.03
N ALA A 178 -5.52 -4.33 -5.62
CA ALA A 178 -6.16 -4.46 -4.31
C ALA A 178 -7.04 -5.73 -4.22
N MET A 179 -6.50 -6.79 -3.62
CA MET A 179 -7.22 -8.05 -3.41
C MET A 179 -7.72 -8.16 -1.97
N TYR A 180 -8.97 -7.73 -1.75
CA TYR A 180 -9.62 -7.82 -0.44
C TYR A 180 -9.66 -9.26 0.07
N THR A 181 -9.41 -9.42 1.37
CA THR A 181 -9.28 -10.72 2.03
C THR A 181 -10.62 -11.16 2.64
N SER A 182 -11.21 -10.31 3.48
CA SER A 182 -12.35 -10.62 4.36
C SER A 182 -13.68 -10.02 3.94
N ASP A 183 -13.65 -9.03 3.07
CA ASP A 183 -14.82 -8.28 2.64
C ASP A 183 -15.74 -9.11 1.76
N TYR A 184 -16.91 -8.58 1.40
CA TYR A 184 -17.85 -9.30 0.56
C TYR A 184 -17.19 -9.76 -0.75
N ASN A 185 -17.17 -11.09 -0.98
CA ASN A 185 -16.45 -11.76 -2.06
C ASN A 185 -14.91 -11.58 -2.03
N GLY A 186 -14.33 -11.30 -0.87
CA GLY A 186 -12.89 -11.32 -0.64
C GLY A 186 -12.30 -12.72 -0.77
N TYR A 187 -10.99 -12.79 -0.98
CA TYR A 187 -10.24 -14.01 -1.28
C TYR A 187 -10.43 -15.12 -0.23
N CYS A 188 -10.55 -14.76 1.05
CA CYS A 188 -10.63 -15.71 2.16
C CYS A 188 -12.08 -16.11 2.52
N VAL A 189 -13.08 -15.36 2.05
CA VAL A 189 -14.49 -15.55 2.47
C VAL A 189 -15.45 -15.84 1.32
N GLY A 190 -15.07 -15.58 0.06
CA GLY A 190 -15.91 -15.77 -1.12
C GLY A 190 -16.08 -17.23 -1.58
N GLY A 191 -15.36 -18.18 -0.97
CA GLY A 191 -15.35 -19.59 -1.35
C GLY A 191 -14.41 -19.91 -2.52
N SER A 192 -14.24 -21.20 -2.82
CA SER A 192 -13.17 -21.69 -3.72
C SER A 192 -13.27 -21.19 -5.16
N ASP A 193 -14.49 -21.04 -5.68
CA ASP A 193 -14.69 -20.59 -7.07
C ASP A 193 -14.34 -19.10 -7.20
N ASN A 194 -14.72 -18.28 -6.22
CA ASN A 194 -14.33 -16.88 -6.13
C ASN A 194 -12.81 -16.73 -5.93
N GLN A 195 -12.22 -17.53 -5.04
CA GLN A 195 -10.78 -17.54 -4.80
C GLN A 195 -10.00 -17.82 -6.09
N LYS A 196 -10.46 -18.81 -6.87
CA LYS A 196 -9.88 -19.13 -8.18
C LYS A 196 -10.04 -17.98 -9.18
N ASP A 197 -11.21 -17.38 -9.26
CA ASP A 197 -11.50 -16.28 -10.18
C ASP A 197 -10.65 -15.04 -9.87
N LEU A 198 -10.50 -14.67 -8.59
CA LEU A 198 -9.60 -13.60 -8.15
C LEU A 198 -8.14 -13.89 -8.50
N MET A 199 -7.68 -15.13 -8.28
CA MET A 199 -6.34 -15.55 -8.65
C MET A 199 -6.10 -15.44 -10.17
N ASP A 200 -7.06 -15.89 -10.98
CA ASP A 200 -6.96 -15.82 -12.45
C ASP A 200 -6.91 -14.34 -12.92
N LYS A 201 -7.69 -13.44 -12.31
CA LYS A 201 -7.69 -11.99 -12.59
C LYS A 201 -6.37 -11.31 -12.23
N ILE A 202 -5.87 -11.55 -11.02
CA ILE A 202 -4.57 -10.98 -10.59
C ILE A 202 -3.45 -11.49 -11.49
N CYS A 203 -3.44 -12.78 -11.82
CA CYS A 203 -2.46 -13.31 -12.74
C CYS A 203 -2.51 -12.61 -14.12
N SER A 204 -3.72 -12.44 -14.66
CA SER A 204 -3.90 -11.74 -15.93
C SER A 204 -3.42 -10.28 -15.87
N ALA A 205 -3.65 -9.59 -14.75
CA ALA A 205 -3.23 -8.21 -14.55
C ALA A 205 -1.69 -8.09 -14.39
N VAL A 206 -1.06 -9.01 -13.65
CA VAL A 206 0.41 -9.06 -13.51
C VAL A 206 1.08 -9.36 -14.86
N ASP A 207 0.53 -10.30 -15.64
CA ASP A 207 1.02 -10.60 -16.99
C ASP A 207 0.93 -9.34 -17.87
N ALA A 208 -0.21 -8.63 -17.84
CA ALA A 208 -0.40 -7.39 -18.61
C ALA A 208 0.54 -6.26 -18.19
N ALA A 209 0.77 -6.05 -16.89
CA ALA A 209 1.73 -5.05 -16.42
C ALA A 209 3.15 -5.37 -16.91
N THR A 210 3.53 -6.66 -16.89
CA THR A 210 4.82 -7.13 -17.41
C THR A 210 4.96 -6.87 -18.91
N GLU A 211 3.91 -7.14 -19.70
CA GLU A 211 3.91 -6.92 -21.15
C GLU A 211 3.96 -5.43 -21.55
N ASN A 212 3.61 -4.52 -20.63
CA ASN A 212 3.53 -3.07 -20.87
C ASN A 212 4.69 -2.28 -20.21
N ASP A 213 5.75 -2.97 -19.78
CA ASP A 213 6.89 -2.37 -19.07
C ASP A 213 6.42 -1.55 -17.83
N MET A 214 5.53 -2.13 -17.03
CA MET A 214 5.04 -1.57 -15.78
C MET A 214 5.38 -2.48 -14.60
N TYR A 215 5.61 -1.85 -13.45
CA TYR A 215 5.60 -2.50 -12.15
C TYR A 215 4.17 -2.86 -11.74
N VAL A 216 4.05 -3.89 -10.92
CA VAL A 216 2.77 -4.32 -10.36
C VAL A 216 2.93 -4.67 -8.89
N ILE A 217 2.08 -4.06 -8.07
CA ILE A 217 1.99 -4.38 -6.64
C ILE A 217 0.85 -5.38 -6.47
N ILE A 218 1.18 -6.58 -5.99
CA ILE A 218 0.19 -7.58 -5.57
C ILE A 218 -0.10 -7.31 -4.10
N ASP A 219 -1.27 -6.75 -3.85
CA ASP A 219 -1.68 -6.31 -2.52
C ASP A 219 -2.64 -7.31 -1.86
N TRP A 220 -2.18 -7.87 -0.73
CA TRP A 220 -3.02 -8.59 0.21
C TRP A 220 -3.79 -7.60 1.07
N HIS A 221 -4.97 -7.23 0.57
CA HIS A 221 -5.71 -6.06 1.02
C HIS A 221 -6.48 -6.33 2.32
N THR A 222 -5.74 -6.49 3.43
CA THR A 222 -6.25 -6.51 4.80
C THR A 222 -6.83 -5.14 5.16
N LEU A 223 -8.07 -5.13 5.66
CA LEU A 223 -8.80 -3.93 6.10
C LEU A 223 -9.75 -4.27 7.25
N ASN A 224 -10.89 -4.89 6.97
CA ASN A 224 -11.90 -5.25 7.98
C ASN A 224 -11.53 -6.49 8.80
N ASP A 225 -10.55 -7.28 8.34
CA ASP A 225 -9.88 -8.32 9.11
C ASP A 225 -8.87 -7.77 10.12
N GLU A 226 -8.58 -6.47 10.06
CA GLU A 226 -7.79 -5.60 10.96
C GLU A 226 -6.37 -6.09 11.24
N ASN A 227 -6.23 -7.30 11.79
CA ASN A 227 -4.96 -7.95 12.08
C ASN A 227 -4.56 -8.90 10.96
N PRO A 228 -3.38 -8.74 10.35
CA PRO A 228 -2.93 -9.61 9.24
C PRO A 228 -2.72 -11.07 9.66
N ASN A 229 -2.68 -11.37 10.98
CA ASN A 229 -2.65 -12.74 11.47
C ASN A 229 -3.97 -13.52 11.27
N THR A 230 -5.10 -12.83 11.00
CA THR A 230 -6.43 -13.45 10.83
C THR A 230 -6.43 -14.49 9.71
N TYR A 231 -5.85 -14.16 8.55
CA TYR A 231 -5.77 -15.02 7.36
C TYR A 231 -4.33 -15.35 6.96
N LYS A 232 -3.43 -15.48 7.94
CA LYS A 232 -2.00 -15.71 7.70
C LYS A 232 -1.71 -16.99 6.91
N ALA A 233 -2.46 -18.06 7.14
CA ALA A 233 -2.24 -19.32 6.44
C ALA A 233 -2.57 -19.20 4.94
N GLU A 234 -3.67 -18.51 4.62
CA GLU A 234 -4.11 -18.20 3.27
C GLU A 234 -3.13 -17.26 2.57
N SER A 235 -2.63 -16.24 3.26
CA SER A 235 -1.59 -15.33 2.77
C SER A 235 -0.29 -16.08 2.43
N ILE A 236 0.20 -16.94 3.34
CA ILE A 236 1.39 -17.78 3.09
C ILE A 236 1.21 -18.64 1.84
N GLN A 237 0.04 -19.24 1.66
CA GLN A 237 -0.25 -20.03 0.46
C GLN A 237 -0.26 -19.14 -0.79
N PHE A 238 -1.01 -18.04 -0.74
CA PHE A 238 -1.17 -17.09 -1.84
C PHE A 238 0.18 -16.55 -2.32
N PHE A 239 0.97 -15.93 -1.44
CA PHE A 239 2.28 -15.39 -1.81
C PHE A 239 3.25 -16.48 -2.25
N GLY A 240 3.18 -17.67 -1.67
CA GLY A 240 3.94 -18.83 -2.13
C GLY A 240 3.58 -19.25 -3.56
N GLU A 241 2.32 -19.14 -3.97
CA GLU A 241 1.90 -19.41 -5.36
C GLU A 241 2.35 -18.27 -6.30
N MET A 242 2.11 -17.02 -5.92
CA MET A 242 2.45 -15.84 -6.72
C MET A 242 3.96 -15.73 -6.97
N VAL A 243 4.80 -15.86 -5.94
CA VAL A 243 6.26 -15.77 -6.10
C VAL A 243 6.84 -16.90 -6.95
N ARG A 244 6.23 -18.10 -6.93
CA ARG A 244 6.67 -19.22 -7.79
C ARG A 244 6.28 -19.00 -9.24
N LYS A 245 5.11 -18.44 -9.48
CA LYS A 245 4.60 -18.15 -10.82
C LYS A 245 5.41 -17.04 -11.49
N TYR A 246 5.72 -15.99 -10.74
CA TYR A 246 6.39 -14.78 -11.22
C TYR A 246 7.88 -14.73 -10.91
N LYS A 247 8.48 -15.89 -10.64
CA LYS A 247 9.92 -15.97 -10.41
C LYS A 247 10.68 -15.49 -11.64
N GLY A 248 11.52 -14.47 -11.47
CA GLY A 248 12.33 -13.89 -12.53
C GLY A 248 11.67 -12.71 -13.25
N ASN A 249 10.49 -12.29 -12.79
CA ASN A 249 9.92 -11.01 -13.16
C ASN A 249 10.54 -9.91 -12.29
N ASP A 250 11.19 -8.93 -12.93
CA ASP A 250 11.82 -7.79 -12.25
C ASP A 250 10.81 -6.72 -11.79
N ASN A 251 9.54 -6.86 -12.20
CA ASN A 251 8.51 -5.84 -12.06
C ASN A 251 7.48 -6.11 -10.95
N VAL A 252 7.55 -7.25 -10.25
CA VAL A 252 6.56 -7.64 -9.25
C VAL A 252 6.99 -7.22 -7.84
N ILE A 253 6.09 -6.49 -7.17
CA ILE A 253 6.24 -6.04 -5.78
C ILE A 253 5.15 -6.72 -4.94
N TYR A 254 5.49 -7.19 -3.75
CA TYR A 254 4.54 -7.88 -2.87
C TYR A 254 4.18 -7.01 -1.67
N GLU A 255 2.93 -6.55 -1.59
CA GLU A 255 2.41 -5.86 -0.40
C GLU A 255 1.68 -6.86 0.48
N ILE A 256 2.30 -7.25 1.59
CA ILE A 256 1.85 -8.43 2.35
C ILE A 256 0.68 -8.15 3.28
N CYS A 257 0.38 -6.89 3.56
CA CYS A 257 -0.82 -6.47 4.28
C CYS A 257 -1.03 -4.98 4.04
N ASN A 258 -2.20 -4.61 3.53
CA ASN A 258 -2.62 -3.23 3.25
C ASN A 258 -2.67 -2.34 4.51
N GLU A 259 -3.67 -2.53 5.37
CA GLU A 259 -3.94 -1.61 6.49
C GLU A 259 -4.22 -2.36 7.79
N PRO A 260 -3.17 -2.81 8.49
CA PRO A 260 -3.29 -3.17 9.89
C PRO A 260 -3.91 -2.03 10.71
N ASN A 261 -4.99 -2.30 11.44
CA ASN A 261 -5.72 -1.27 12.18
C ASN A 261 -6.42 -1.80 13.45
N GLY A 262 -7.20 -0.94 14.11
CA GLY A 262 -7.86 -1.27 15.37
C GLY A 262 -6.84 -1.52 16.50
N ASP A 263 -7.00 -2.60 17.24
CA ASP A 263 -6.06 -2.98 18.31
C ASP A 263 -4.75 -3.64 17.78
N THR A 264 -4.53 -3.66 16.46
CA THR A 264 -3.37 -4.33 15.85
C THR A 264 -2.09 -3.54 16.07
N THR A 265 -1.12 -4.16 16.74
CA THR A 265 0.16 -3.51 17.06
C THR A 265 1.24 -3.81 16.02
N TRP A 266 2.32 -3.01 16.02
CA TRP A 266 3.52 -3.31 15.23
C TRP A 266 4.08 -4.71 15.55
N SER A 267 4.01 -5.16 16.80
CA SER A 267 4.45 -6.52 17.17
C SER A 267 3.63 -7.62 16.47
N ASP A 268 2.33 -7.43 16.30
CA ASP A 268 1.47 -8.38 15.59
C ASP A 268 1.86 -8.47 14.11
N ILE A 269 2.08 -7.31 13.49
CA ILE A 269 2.51 -7.19 12.09
C ILE A 269 3.90 -7.80 11.89
N LYS A 270 4.85 -7.54 12.79
CA LYS A 270 6.17 -8.20 12.76
C LYS A 270 6.06 -9.71 12.88
N SER A 271 5.17 -10.22 13.74
CA SER A 271 4.95 -11.66 13.87
C SER A 271 4.43 -12.26 12.57
N TYR A 272 3.50 -11.58 11.91
CA TYR A 272 2.99 -11.97 10.60
C TYR A 272 4.09 -11.94 9.52
N ALA A 273 4.80 -10.82 9.39
CA ALA A 273 5.84 -10.61 8.40
C ALA A 273 6.99 -11.64 8.53
N LYS A 274 7.36 -12.03 9.76
CA LYS A 274 8.37 -13.07 10.02
C LYS A 274 7.98 -14.46 9.49
N GLU A 275 6.71 -14.72 9.23
CA GLU A 275 6.24 -15.98 8.64
C GLU A 275 6.04 -15.88 7.12
N VAL A 276 5.53 -14.74 6.61
CA VAL A 276 5.25 -14.55 5.18
C VAL A 276 6.50 -14.21 4.38
N ILE A 277 7.36 -13.30 4.85
CA ILE A 277 8.56 -12.85 4.11
C ILE A 277 9.47 -14.04 3.76
N PRO A 278 9.78 -15.00 4.66
CA PRO A 278 10.59 -16.16 4.29
C PRO A 278 9.99 -17.01 3.16
N VAL A 279 8.66 -17.06 3.01
CA VAL A 279 8.01 -17.81 1.94
C VAL A 279 8.35 -17.21 0.58
N ILE A 280 8.29 -15.88 0.48
CA ILE A 280 8.69 -15.12 -0.72
C ILE A 280 10.20 -15.28 -0.93
N ARG A 281 11.01 -15.00 0.10
CA ARG A 281 12.48 -15.03 0.06
C ARG A 281 13.09 -16.37 -0.32
N ASN A 282 12.42 -17.48 0.00
CA ASN A 282 12.88 -18.81 -0.38
C ASN A 282 12.80 -19.08 -1.90
N VAL A 283 12.03 -18.28 -2.63
CA VAL A 283 11.87 -18.40 -4.09
C VAL A 283 12.56 -17.25 -4.81
N ASP A 284 12.42 -16.04 -4.27
CA ASP A 284 13.00 -14.80 -4.75
C ASP A 284 13.69 -14.06 -3.59
N SER A 285 15.02 -14.17 -3.53
CA SER A 285 15.84 -13.57 -2.47
C SER A 285 15.82 -12.05 -2.47
N ASP A 286 15.49 -11.43 -3.59
CA ASP A 286 15.71 -10.00 -3.84
C ASP A 286 14.41 -9.22 -4.11
N ALA A 287 13.25 -9.88 -4.22
CA ALA A 287 11.93 -9.24 -4.34
C ALA A 287 11.74 -7.99 -3.46
N VAL A 288 11.12 -6.93 -3.96
CA VAL A 288 10.70 -5.81 -3.10
C VAL A 288 9.41 -6.20 -2.38
N ILE A 289 9.38 -6.05 -1.06
CA ILE A 289 8.22 -6.37 -0.23
C ILE A 289 7.78 -5.12 0.53
N LEU A 290 6.51 -4.77 0.38
CA LEU A 290 5.87 -3.71 1.15
C LEU A 290 5.14 -4.31 2.36
N VAL A 291 5.24 -3.65 3.51
CA VAL A 291 4.63 -4.10 4.77
C VAL A 291 3.79 -2.97 5.36
N GLY A 292 2.48 -3.21 5.48
CA GLY A 292 1.54 -2.38 6.23
C GLY A 292 2.03 -1.99 7.62
N THR A 293 1.67 -0.79 8.08
CA THR A 293 1.98 -0.32 9.43
C THR A 293 0.70 -0.16 10.25
N PRO A 294 0.77 0.01 11.59
CA PRO A 294 -0.43 0.21 12.40
C PRO A 294 -1.23 1.47 12.00
N GLU A 295 -2.42 1.60 12.59
CA GLU A 295 -3.31 2.76 12.38
C GLU A 295 -3.60 3.02 10.90
N TRP A 296 -4.07 2.00 10.17
CA TRP A 296 -4.34 2.10 8.72
C TRP A 296 -3.10 2.52 7.91
N SER A 297 -1.96 1.91 8.24
CA SER A 297 -0.67 2.24 7.62
C SER A 297 -0.30 3.71 7.75
N SER A 298 -0.54 4.33 8.91
CA SER A 298 -0.14 5.72 9.19
C SER A 298 0.83 5.87 10.36
N ASP A 299 1.00 4.86 11.22
CA ASP A 299 1.98 4.88 12.31
C ASP A 299 3.36 4.42 11.81
N LEU A 300 4.26 5.37 11.58
CA LEU A 300 5.66 5.10 11.25
C LEU A 300 6.57 5.19 12.47
N GLU A 301 6.17 5.90 13.52
CA GLU A 301 6.94 6.04 14.76
C GLU A 301 7.23 4.67 15.38
N SER A 302 6.21 3.81 15.54
CA SER A 302 6.39 2.47 16.12
C SER A 302 7.26 1.56 15.26
N VAL A 303 7.32 1.82 13.94
CA VAL A 303 8.13 1.08 12.98
C VAL A 303 9.59 1.50 13.04
N GLN A 304 9.85 2.82 13.16
CA GLN A 304 11.20 3.38 13.29
C GLN A 304 11.94 2.83 14.51
N ASP A 305 11.23 2.63 15.62
CA ASP A 305 11.80 2.13 16.87
C ASP A 305 12.27 0.67 16.80
N ASP A 306 11.60 -0.16 15.99
CA ASP A 306 11.91 -1.59 15.88
C ASP A 306 11.66 -2.11 14.44
N PRO A 307 12.46 -1.71 13.44
CA PRO A 307 12.25 -2.12 12.06
C PRO A 307 12.47 -3.63 11.87
N LEU A 308 11.94 -4.16 10.77
CA LEU A 308 12.17 -5.52 10.31
C LEU A 308 13.62 -5.71 9.85
N ASN A 309 14.27 -6.77 10.33
CA ASN A 309 15.62 -7.15 9.91
C ASN A 309 15.59 -8.03 8.63
N PHE A 310 15.06 -7.46 7.55
CA PHE A 310 15.07 -8.07 6.21
C PHE A 310 15.55 -7.04 5.18
N LYS A 311 16.18 -7.52 4.11
CA LYS A 311 16.54 -6.66 2.96
C LYS A 311 15.33 -6.43 2.06
N ASN A 312 15.39 -5.37 1.25
CA ASN A 312 14.39 -5.02 0.25
C ASN A 312 12.96 -4.96 0.83
N ILE A 313 12.86 -4.38 2.03
CA ILE A 313 11.59 -4.06 2.68
C ILE A 313 11.38 -2.55 2.57
N MET A 314 10.15 -2.16 2.25
CA MET A 314 9.65 -0.82 2.47
C MET A 314 8.38 -0.91 3.33
N TYR A 315 8.12 0.11 4.13
CA TYR A 315 6.92 0.22 4.94
C TYR A 315 5.91 1.09 4.20
N THR A 316 4.64 0.71 4.23
CA THR A 316 3.62 1.49 3.55
C THR A 316 3.22 2.68 4.41
N TYR A 317 2.87 3.79 3.77
CA TYR A 317 2.27 4.94 4.42
C TYR A 317 1.05 5.39 3.62
N HIS A 318 -0.12 5.42 4.24
CA HIS A 318 -1.36 5.81 3.57
C HIS A 318 -1.86 7.16 4.07
N PHE A 319 -2.36 7.98 3.17
CA PHE A 319 -2.94 9.27 3.53
C PHE A 319 -4.14 9.62 2.65
N TYR A 320 -4.96 10.53 3.15
CA TYR A 320 -6.11 11.09 2.46
C TYR A 320 -6.09 12.59 2.70
N ALA A 321 -5.85 13.38 1.65
CA ALA A 321 -5.38 14.75 1.77
C ALA A 321 -6.34 15.68 2.55
N ALA A 322 -7.65 15.45 2.50
CA ALA A 322 -8.60 16.27 3.24
C ALA A 322 -8.62 15.95 4.76
N SER A 323 -8.17 14.76 5.15
CA SER A 323 -8.07 14.32 6.55
C SER A 323 -6.68 14.52 7.15
N HIS A 324 -5.64 14.17 6.40
CA HIS A 324 -4.26 14.06 6.85
C HIS A 324 -3.45 15.27 6.38
N LYS A 325 -3.02 16.12 7.32
CA LYS A 325 -2.45 17.46 7.05
C LYS A 325 -1.02 17.58 7.55
N ASP A 326 -0.67 18.72 8.17
CA ASP A 326 0.71 19.06 8.53
C ASP A 326 1.33 18.01 9.49
N ASP A 327 0.59 17.54 10.51
CA ASP A 327 1.12 16.55 11.47
C ASP A 327 1.45 15.20 10.80
N ALA A 328 0.60 14.74 9.88
CA ALA A 328 0.81 13.51 9.12
C ALA A 328 2.03 13.62 8.19
N ARG A 329 2.20 14.76 7.51
CA ARG A 329 3.40 15.01 6.70
C ARG A 329 4.66 15.07 7.56
N ALA A 330 4.60 15.72 8.72
CA ALA A 330 5.74 15.81 9.62
C ALA A 330 6.19 14.44 10.15
N GLU A 331 5.24 13.53 10.43
CA GLU A 331 5.55 12.15 10.79
C GLU A 331 6.25 11.41 9.64
N LEU A 332 5.73 11.52 8.41
CA LEU A 332 6.36 10.94 7.23
C LEU A 332 7.76 11.52 6.96
N GLU A 333 7.95 12.83 7.11
CA GLU A 333 9.25 13.47 6.98
C GLU A 333 10.25 12.94 8.02
N SER A 334 9.84 12.87 9.29
CA SER A 334 10.65 12.27 10.36
C SER A 334 11.02 10.81 10.05
N ALA A 335 10.02 10.02 9.62
CA ALA A 335 10.10 8.84 8.75
C ALA A 335 11.38 8.70 7.93
N LEU A 336 11.39 9.53 6.90
CA LEU A 336 12.30 9.52 5.78
C LEU A 336 13.68 10.07 6.17
N GLU A 337 13.73 11.10 7.01
CA GLU A 337 14.97 11.69 7.52
C GLU A 337 15.75 10.72 8.41
N ALA A 338 15.05 9.83 9.14
CA ALA A 338 15.68 8.74 9.88
C ALA A 338 16.17 7.58 8.99
N GLY A 339 15.91 7.64 7.67
CA GLY A 339 16.33 6.63 6.70
C GLY A 339 15.38 5.42 6.59
N LEU A 340 14.14 5.55 7.09
CA LEU A 340 13.14 4.49 6.93
C LEU A 340 12.70 4.40 5.45
N PRO A 341 12.77 3.22 4.81
CA PRO A 341 12.28 3.06 3.44
C PRO A 341 10.75 3.04 3.43
N VAL A 342 10.13 4.08 2.86
CA VAL A 342 8.67 4.25 2.81
C VAL A 342 8.16 4.24 1.37
N PHE A 343 7.00 3.60 1.15
CA PHE A 343 6.25 3.59 -0.11
C PHE A 343 4.81 4.04 0.17
N ILE A 344 4.26 4.97 -0.61
CA ILE A 344 2.87 5.40 -0.45
C ILE A 344 1.96 4.52 -1.32
N SER A 345 1.71 3.29 -0.89
CA SER A 345 0.99 2.30 -1.72
C SER A 345 -0.48 2.64 -1.91
N GLU A 346 -1.02 3.54 -1.09
CA GLU A 346 -2.37 4.06 -1.24
C GLU A 346 -2.43 5.52 -0.78
N TYR A 347 -3.08 6.38 -1.56
CA TYR A 347 -3.52 7.69 -1.08
C TYR A 347 -4.75 8.18 -1.83
N GLY A 348 -5.54 9.05 -1.20
CA GLY A 348 -6.64 9.77 -1.86
C GLY A 348 -6.52 11.28 -1.66
N LEU A 349 -7.21 12.07 -2.50
CA LEU A 349 -7.21 13.54 -2.39
C LEU A 349 -8.42 14.08 -1.62
N VAL A 350 -9.33 13.19 -1.23
CA VAL A 350 -10.56 13.46 -0.48
C VAL A 350 -10.42 13.08 1.00
N SER A 351 -11.52 12.94 1.75
CA SER A 351 -11.44 12.50 3.15
C SER A 351 -11.20 10.99 3.27
N ALA A 352 -10.69 10.57 4.43
CA ALA A 352 -10.30 9.19 4.73
C ALA A 352 -11.42 8.14 4.65
N ASP A 353 -12.68 8.56 4.51
CA ASP A 353 -13.80 7.67 4.21
C ASP A 353 -13.96 7.39 2.69
N GLY A 354 -13.04 7.87 1.86
CA GLY A 354 -13.06 7.74 0.40
C GLY A 354 -14.02 8.71 -0.29
N ASN A 355 -14.56 9.68 0.43
CA ASN A 355 -15.61 10.57 -0.08
C ASN A 355 -15.32 12.05 0.18
N GLY A 356 -16.20 12.93 -0.29
CA GLY A 356 -16.01 14.37 -0.21
C GLY A 356 -15.34 14.94 -1.46
N SER A 357 -14.98 16.22 -1.38
CA SER A 357 -14.34 16.94 -2.48
C SER A 357 -12.82 16.92 -2.32
N VAL A 358 -12.11 16.97 -3.46
CA VAL A 358 -10.66 17.10 -3.50
C VAL A 358 -10.21 18.34 -2.73
N ASP A 359 -9.36 18.17 -1.71
CA ASP A 359 -8.70 19.29 -1.03
C ASP A 359 -7.43 19.66 -1.81
N THR A 360 -7.58 20.51 -2.83
CA THR A 360 -6.48 20.86 -3.75
C THR A 360 -5.27 21.51 -3.06
N LYS A 361 -5.49 22.21 -1.93
CA LYS A 361 -4.42 22.85 -1.17
C LYS A 361 -3.57 21.81 -0.45
N GLU A 362 -4.21 20.86 0.22
CA GLU A 362 -3.50 19.77 0.88
C GLU A 362 -2.92 18.78 -0.13
N ALA A 363 -3.62 18.49 -1.23
CA ALA A 363 -3.11 17.68 -2.33
C ALA A 363 -1.80 18.25 -2.89
N LYS A 364 -1.73 19.57 -3.12
CA LYS A 364 -0.48 20.20 -3.58
C LYS A 364 0.68 19.96 -2.61
N LYS A 365 0.47 20.17 -1.30
CA LYS A 365 1.53 19.94 -0.30
C LYS A 365 2.01 18.49 -0.26
N TRP A 366 1.08 17.53 -0.40
CA TRP A 366 1.44 16.11 -0.48
C TRP A 366 2.24 15.78 -1.74
N TYR A 367 1.86 16.31 -2.90
CA TYR A 367 2.64 16.13 -4.12
C TYR A 367 4.02 16.78 -4.04
N ASP A 368 4.14 17.99 -3.48
CA ASP A 368 5.43 18.66 -3.26
C ASP A 368 6.36 17.75 -2.40
N LEU A 369 5.82 17.13 -1.36
CA LEU A 369 6.55 16.20 -0.49
C LEU A 369 6.93 14.88 -1.20
N ILE A 370 6.00 14.32 -1.98
CA ILE A 370 6.23 13.12 -2.80
C ILE A 370 7.40 13.36 -3.76
N ASP A 371 7.43 14.51 -4.43
CA ASP A 371 8.48 14.87 -5.38
C ASP A 371 9.81 15.17 -4.69
N GLU A 372 9.79 15.90 -3.57
CA GLU A 372 10.98 16.23 -2.79
C GLU A 372 11.74 14.98 -2.32
N TYR A 373 11.00 13.99 -1.80
CA TYR A 373 11.60 12.76 -1.27
C TYR A 373 11.66 11.60 -2.28
N LYS A 374 11.15 11.81 -3.51
CA LYS A 374 10.97 10.80 -4.57
C LYS A 374 10.19 9.58 -4.10
N LEU A 375 9.10 9.82 -3.41
CA LEU A 375 8.25 8.76 -2.88
C LEU A 375 7.49 8.09 -4.03
N SER A 376 7.58 6.78 -4.08
CA SER A 376 6.74 6.00 -4.98
C SER A 376 5.31 5.98 -4.43
N SER A 377 4.32 6.15 -5.29
CA SER A 377 2.94 6.36 -4.87
C SER A 377 1.88 5.78 -5.81
N CYS A 378 0.75 5.31 -5.26
CA CYS A 378 -0.42 4.86 -6.01
C CYS A 378 -1.70 5.53 -5.51
N ILE A 379 -2.40 6.26 -6.37
CA ILE A 379 -3.67 6.92 -6.02
C ILE A 379 -4.83 5.91 -5.96
N TRP A 380 -5.69 6.05 -4.96
CA TRP A 380 -6.93 5.30 -4.75
C TRP A 380 -8.12 6.12 -5.30
N ASN A 381 -8.91 5.64 -6.25
CA ASN A 381 -8.86 4.32 -6.90
C ASN A 381 -9.41 4.31 -8.33
N LEU A 382 -8.98 3.32 -9.10
CA LEU A 382 -9.57 3.02 -10.40
C LEU A 382 -10.87 2.24 -10.24
N SER A 383 -11.97 2.97 -10.22
CA SER A 383 -13.34 2.49 -10.41
C SER A 383 -14.24 3.64 -10.86
N ASN A 384 -15.50 3.34 -11.14
CA ASN A 384 -16.59 4.30 -11.28
C ASN A 384 -17.59 4.21 -10.10
N LYS A 385 -17.10 3.86 -8.90
CA LYS A 385 -17.93 3.90 -7.70
C LYS A 385 -18.40 5.33 -7.45
N ASP A 386 -19.64 5.49 -6.99
CA ASP A 386 -20.20 6.79 -6.63
C ASP A 386 -19.62 7.27 -5.28
N GLU A 387 -18.34 7.64 -5.30
CA GLU A 387 -17.56 8.17 -4.17
C GLU A 387 -16.50 9.17 -4.67
N GLY A 388 -16.03 10.05 -3.77
CA GLY A 388 -15.10 11.12 -4.10
C GLY A 388 -13.73 10.65 -4.63
N SER A 389 -13.21 9.53 -4.15
CA SER A 389 -11.89 9.01 -4.52
C SER A 389 -11.86 8.20 -5.82
N ALA A 390 -13.02 7.82 -6.39
CA ALA A 390 -13.03 7.08 -7.65
C ALA A 390 -12.51 7.96 -8.78
N LEU A 391 -11.50 7.51 -9.55
CA LEU A 391 -10.89 8.30 -10.62
C LEU A 391 -11.81 8.50 -11.83
N ILE A 392 -12.77 7.59 -12.03
CA ILE A 392 -13.70 7.61 -13.15
C ILE A 392 -15.07 8.08 -12.65
N SER A 393 -15.71 8.97 -13.39
CA SER A 393 -17.05 9.47 -13.06
C SER A 393 -18.04 8.31 -12.95
N ALA A 394 -18.95 8.38 -11.97
CA ALA A 394 -19.91 7.31 -11.66
C ALA A 394 -20.90 7.00 -12.81
N ASP A 395 -21.11 7.95 -13.73
CA ASP A 395 -21.95 7.76 -14.91
C ASP A 395 -21.18 7.18 -16.11
N CYS A 396 -19.85 7.19 -16.08
CA CYS A 396 -19.03 6.63 -17.15
C CYS A 396 -19.13 5.10 -17.16
N GLN A 397 -19.43 4.56 -18.34
CA GLN A 397 -19.53 3.10 -18.57
C GLN A 397 -18.26 2.53 -19.23
N SER A 398 -17.32 3.39 -19.63
CA SER A 398 -16.06 2.94 -20.22
C SER A 398 -15.11 2.47 -19.12
N THR A 399 -14.36 1.41 -19.41
CA THR A 399 -13.35 0.84 -18.50
C THR A 399 -11.93 1.14 -18.94
N LEU A 400 -11.76 1.85 -20.07
CA LEU A 400 -10.48 2.24 -20.67
C LEU A 400 -10.69 3.38 -21.67
N ASP A 401 -9.59 3.99 -22.13
CA ASP A 401 -9.58 5.06 -23.14
C ASP A 401 -10.56 6.21 -22.83
N TRP A 402 -10.55 6.63 -21.56
CA TRP A 402 -11.41 7.71 -21.05
C TRP A 402 -11.10 9.04 -21.71
N LYS A 403 -12.14 9.84 -21.91
CA LYS A 403 -12.00 11.25 -22.19
C LYS A 403 -11.79 12.02 -20.89
N TYR A 404 -11.32 13.26 -20.99
CA TYR A 404 -11.08 14.06 -19.80
C TYR A 404 -12.38 14.31 -19.01
N GLU A 405 -13.52 14.44 -19.72
CA GLU A 405 -14.83 14.55 -19.10
C GLU A 405 -15.34 13.28 -18.41
N ASP A 406 -14.80 12.10 -18.75
CA ASP A 406 -15.14 10.83 -18.11
C ASP A 406 -14.44 10.68 -16.74
N LEU A 407 -13.45 11.51 -16.44
CA LEU A 407 -12.73 11.52 -15.17
C LEU A 407 -13.52 12.29 -14.10
N SER A 408 -13.46 11.78 -12.87
CA SER A 408 -13.96 12.49 -11.68
C SER A 408 -13.09 13.71 -11.37
N ASP A 409 -13.44 14.49 -10.33
CA ASP A 409 -12.61 15.61 -9.89
C ASP A 409 -11.23 15.14 -9.40
N GLU A 410 -11.14 14.01 -8.70
CA GLU A 410 -9.86 13.41 -8.29
C GLU A 410 -9.08 12.87 -9.50
N GLY A 411 -9.78 12.21 -10.44
CA GLY A 411 -9.18 11.72 -11.68
C GLY A 411 -8.59 12.82 -12.54
N LYS A 412 -9.30 13.95 -12.66
CA LYS A 412 -8.81 15.14 -13.38
C LYS A 412 -7.59 15.74 -12.71
N TYR A 413 -7.63 15.93 -11.39
CA TYR A 413 -6.48 16.46 -10.65
C TYR A 413 -5.23 15.59 -10.84
N PHE A 414 -5.37 14.27 -10.71
CA PHE A 414 -4.25 13.34 -10.93
C PHE A 414 -3.74 13.37 -12.37
N PHE A 415 -4.64 13.38 -13.36
CA PHE A 415 -4.29 13.48 -14.78
C PHE A 415 -3.53 14.77 -15.08
N ASP A 416 -3.96 15.90 -14.53
CA ASP A 416 -3.31 17.20 -14.71
C ASP A 416 -1.91 17.21 -14.06
N LYS A 417 -1.78 16.63 -12.86
CA LYS A 417 -0.48 16.48 -12.19
C LYS A 417 0.52 15.64 -12.99
N LEU A 418 0.07 14.53 -13.58
CA LEU A 418 0.90 13.76 -14.49
C LEU A 418 1.33 14.60 -15.70
N SER A 419 0.41 15.38 -16.26
CA SER A 419 0.65 16.21 -17.46
C SER A 419 1.60 17.38 -17.22
N GLU A 420 1.66 17.93 -15.99
CA GLU A 420 2.58 19.01 -15.62
C GLU A 420 4.06 18.60 -15.72
N GLY A 421 4.38 17.34 -15.41
CA GLY A 421 5.75 16.81 -15.53
C GLY A 421 6.34 16.86 -16.94
N ASN A 422 5.49 16.99 -17.97
CA ASN A 422 5.89 17.16 -19.36
C ASN A 422 6.34 18.61 -19.68
N LYS A 423 5.88 19.61 -18.91
CA LYS A 423 6.17 21.03 -19.21
C LYS A 423 7.58 21.45 -18.79
N THR A 424 8.17 20.81 -17.79
CA THR A 424 9.53 21.11 -17.31
C THR A 424 10.64 20.44 -18.15
N GLY A 425 10.29 19.55 -19.07
CA GLY A 425 11.25 18.81 -19.92
C GLY A 425 11.71 19.53 -21.19
N ASN A 426 11.14 20.69 -21.53
CA ASN A 426 11.48 21.46 -22.74
C ASN A 426 12.34 22.71 -22.51
N ASP A 427 12.76 22.97 -21.27
CA ASP A 427 13.58 24.14 -20.90
C ASP A 427 15.00 23.78 -20.41
N ASN A 428 15.68 22.82 -21.08
CA ASN A 428 17.14 22.64 -20.93
C ASN A 428 17.85 22.29 -22.24
#